data_AF-A0A193LGG8-F1
#
_entry.id   AF-A0A193LGG8-F1
#
_cell.length_a   1.000
_cell.length_b   1.000
_cell.length_c   1.000
_cell.angle_alpha   90.00
_cell.angle_beta   90.00
_cell.angle_gamma   90.00
#
_symmetry.space_group_name_H-M   'P 1'
#
loop_
_entity.id
_entity.type
_entity.pdbx_description
1 polymer ?
#
loop_
_entity_poly.entity_id
_entity_poly.type
_entity_poly.pdbx_seq_one_letter_code
_entity_poly.pdbx_strand_id
1 'polypeptide(L)'
;MFKKIAVIFVVLIIIAVMVVFTDRNPGQLPLDLAFGVVEPSIVLAISLTFVAGWVFGLLCTCLFIMRLVNDRRRLRSALRQTESEVSRLRNMPIADAD
;
A
#
# COMPACT_ATOMS: atom_id res chain seq x y z
N MET A 1 -8.24 12.01 12.50
CA MET A 1 -9.07 12.50 11.37
C MET A 1 -8.28 13.39 10.42
N PHE A 2 -7.44 14.31 10.92
CA PHE A 2 -6.58 15.19 10.09
C PHE A 2 -5.82 14.50 8.96
N LYS A 3 -5.22 13.32 9.20
CA LYS A 3 -4.50 12.57 8.16
C LYS A 3 -5.41 12.17 6.97
N LYS A 4 -6.68 11.81 7.22
CA LYS A 4 -7.62 11.45 6.15
C LYS A 4 -8.05 12.68 5.34
N ILE A 5 -8.29 13.79 6.04
CA ILE A 5 -8.67 15.07 5.42
C ILE A 5 -7.52 15.62 4.57
N ALA A 6 -6.28 15.55 5.07
CA ALA A 6 -5.10 15.95 4.33
C ALA A 6 -4.92 15.12 3.05
N VAL A 7 -5.13 13.80 3.10
CA VAL A 7 -5.06 12.94 1.90
C VAL A 7 -6.13 13.32 0.88
N ILE A 8 -7.38 13.51 1.30
CA ILE A 8 -8.47 13.94 0.40
C ILE A 8 -8.13 15.29 -0.22
N PHE A 9 -7.61 16.23 0.57
CA PHE A 9 -7.23 17.55 0.10
C PHE A 9 -6.09 17.49 -0.93
N VAL A 10 -5.06 16.67 -0.70
CA VAL A 10 -3.97 16.45 -1.67
C VAL A 10 -4.50 15.84 -2.97
N VAL A 11 -5.39 14.85 -2.89
CA VAL A 11 -6.02 14.25 -4.07
C VAL A 11 -6.82 15.29 -4.86
N LEU A 12 -7.58 16.15 -4.20
CA LEU A 12 -8.32 17.24 -4.84
C LEU A 12 -7.39 18.24 -5.53
N ILE A 13 -6.26 18.60 -4.90
CA ILE A 13 -5.25 19.47 -5.52
C ILE A 13 -4.68 18.82 -6.78
N ILE A 14 -4.33 17.53 -6.73
CA ILE A 14 -3.79 16.81 -7.89
C ILE A 14 -4.80 16.83 -9.04
N ILE A 15 -6.08 16.57 -8.76
CA ILE A 15 -7.15 16.64 -9.76
C ILE A 15 -7.26 18.05 -10.36
N ALA A 16 -7.28 19.09 -9.52
CA ALA A 16 -7.37 20.47 -9.98
C ALA A 16 -6.18 20.85 -10.88
N VAL A 17 -4.96 20.47 -10.49
CA VAL A 17 -3.75 20.67 -11.29
C VAL A 17 -3.85 19.94 -12.64
N MET A 18 -4.31 18.69 -12.65
CA MET A 18 -4.49 17.91 -13.88
C MET A 18 -5.51 18.55 -14.83
N VAL A 19 -6.62 19.08 -14.32
CA VAL A 19 -7.63 19.77 -15.15
C VAL A 19 -7.03 21.02 -15.78
N VAL A 20 -6.37 21.87 -14.99
CA VAL A 20 -5.74 23.10 -15.50
C VAL A 20 -4.62 22.77 -16.51
N PHE A 21 -3.85 21.73 -16.24
CA PHE A 21 -2.80 21.26 -17.15
C PHE A 21 -3.38 20.73 -18.47
N THR A 22 -4.52 20.02 -18.43
CA THR A 22 -5.24 19.53 -19.62
C THR A 22 -5.69 20.67 -20.51
N ASP A 23 -6.36 21.66 -19.91
CA ASP A 23 -6.91 22.83 -20.62
C ASP A 23 -5.79 23.64 -21.30
N ARG A 24 -4.65 23.83 -20.61
CA ARG A 24 -3.52 24.60 -21.12
C ARG A 24 -2.65 23.87 -22.14
N ASN A 25 -2.73 22.53 -22.23
CA ASN A 25 -1.84 21.72 -23.07
C ASN A 25 -2.65 20.75 -23.96
N PRO A 26 -3.36 21.25 -25.00
CA PRO A 26 -4.19 20.44 -25.90
C PRO A 26 -3.39 19.58 -26.91
N GLY A 27 -2.07 19.47 -26.76
CA GLY A 27 -1.21 18.72 -27.68
C GLY A 27 -1.53 17.22 -27.70
N GLN A 28 -1.57 16.64 -28.90
CA GLN A 28 -1.67 15.20 -29.13
C GLN A 28 -0.28 14.61 -29.29
N LEU A 29 -0.03 13.44 -28.70
CA LEU A 29 1.24 12.74 -28.82
C LEU A 29 1.00 11.39 -29.50
N PRO A 30 1.54 11.16 -30.71
CA PRO A 30 1.47 9.83 -31.32
C PRO A 30 2.30 8.86 -30.49
N LEU A 31 1.63 7.90 -29.86
CA LEU A 31 2.21 6.79 -29.14
C LEU A 31 2.21 5.57 -30.03
N ASP A 32 3.38 5.12 -30.42
CA ASP A 32 3.57 3.83 -31.08
C ASP A 32 3.65 2.74 -30.01
N LEU A 33 2.61 1.92 -29.88
CA LEU A 33 2.55 0.81 -28.93
C LEU A 33 3.17 -0.48 -29.50
N ALA A 34 3.94 -0.39 -30.60
CA ALA A 34 4.50 -1.51 -31.37
C ALA A 34 3.45 -2.43 -32.06
N PHE A 35 2.20 -2.42 -31.58
CA PHE A 35 1.05 -3.13 -32.16
C PHE A 35 0.04 -2.19 -32.82
N GLY A 36 0.32 -0.88 -32.82
CA GLY A 36 -0.55 0.16 -33.36
C GLY A 36 -0.17 1.54 -32.82
N VAL A 37 -0.46 2.57 -33.62
CA VAL A 37 -0.26 3.97 -33.22
C VAL A 37 -1.57 4.54 -32.72
N VAL A 38 -1.55 5.13 -31.52
CA VAL A 38 -2.70 5.84 -30.93
C VAL A 38 -2.24 7.26 -30.65
N GLU A 39 -3.10 8.25 -30.93
CA GLU A 39 -2.80 9.67 -30.71
C GLU A 39 -3.61 10.24 -29.52
N PRO A 40 -3.39 9.77 -28.28
CA PRO A 40 -4.05 10.38 -27.14
C PRO A 40 -3.49 11.78 -26.88
N SER A 41 -4.27 12.63 -26.20
CA SER A 41 -3.70 13.87 -25.66
C SER A 41 -2.57 13.53 -24.67
N ILE A 42 -1.53 14.37 -24.65
CA ILE A 42 -0.39 14.24 -23.73
C ILE A 42 -0.87 14.07 -22.28
N VAL A 43 -1.94 14.78 -21.94
CA VAL A 43 -2.46 14.80 -20.57
C VAL A 43 -3.16 13.49 -20.22
N LEU A 44 -3.85 12.87 -21.17
CA LEU A 44 -4.46 11.56 -20.95
C LEU A 44 -3.37 10.50 -20.71
N ALA A 45 -2.31 10.48 -21.52
CA ALA A 45 -1.19 9.56 -21.34
C ALA A 45 -0.53 9.70 -19.96
N ILE A 46 -0.19 10.92 -19.55
CA ILE A 46 0.42 11.21 -18.23
C ILE A 46 -0.53 10.81 -17.10
N SER A 47 -1.81 11.15 -17.21
CA SER A 47 -2.81 10.81 -16.19
C SER A 47 -2.93 9.30 -16.02
N LEU A 48 -2.91 8.53 -17.11
CA LEU A 48 -3.02 7.08 -17.09
C LEU A 48 -1.80 6.46 -16.41
N THR A 49 -0.59 6.94 -16.71
CA THR A 49 0.65 6.49 -16.06
C THR A 49 0.62 6.78 -14.56
N PHE A 50 0.16 7.96 -14.15
CA PHE A 50 0.02 8.32 -12.74
C PHE A 50 -0.99 7.43 -12.01
N VAL A 51 -2.17 7.22 -12.60
CA VAL A 51 -3.20 6.35 -12.03
C VAL A 51 -2.69 4.92 -11.93
N ALA A 52 -2.04 4.40 -12.97
CA ALA A 52 -1.45 3.06 -12.96
C ALA A 52 -0.38 2.92 -11.87
N GLY A 53 0.53 3.89 -11.75
CA GLY A 53 1.54 3.91 -10.70
C GLY A 53 0.93 3.97 -9.29
N TRP A 54 -0.13 4.75 -9.12
CA TRP A 54 -0.82 4.85 -7.83
C TRP A 54 -1.53 3.56 -7.44
N VAL A 55 -2.28 2.93 -8.37
CA VAL A 55 -2.92 1.63 -8.16
C VAL A 55 -1.87 0.57 -7.83
N PHE A 56 -0.76 0.54 -8.56
CA PHE A 56 0.34 -0.38 -8.29
C PHE A 56 0.96 -0.15 -6.89
N GLY A 57 1.20 1.11 -6.51
CA GLY A 57 1.70 1.46 -5.19
C GLY A 57 0.75 1.04 -4.07
N LEU A 58 -0.57 1.22 -4.25
CA LEU A 58 -1.59 0.77 -3.31
C LEU A 58 -1.60 -0.76 -3.18
N LEU A 59 -1.50 -1.49 -4.28
CA LEU A 59 -1.39 -2.95 -4.27
C LEU A 59 -0.16 -3.43 -3.50
N CYS A 60 1.02 -2.87 -3.79
CA CYS A 60 2.25 -3.19 -3.07
C CYS A 60 2.14 -2.91 -1.56
N THR A 61 1.55 -1.77 -1.20
CA THR A 61 1.34 -1.40 0.21
C THR A 61 0.37 -2.36 0.90
N CYS A 62 -0.71 -2.75 0.22
CA CYS A 62 -1.70 -3.70 0.75
C CYS A 62 -1.05 -5.07 1.04
N LEU A 63 -0.27 -5.59 0.10
CA LEU A 63 0.47 -6.84 0.28
C LEU A 63 1.47 -6.76 1.44
N PHE A 64 2.17 -5.63 1.59
CA PHE A 64 3.08 -5.39 2.70
C PHE A 64 2.35 -5.37 4.05
N ILE A 65 1.21 -4.68 4.13
CA ILE A 65 0.38 -4.64 5.35
C ILE A 65 -0.14 -6.05 5.69
N MET A 66 -0.59 -6.83 4.70
CA MET A 66 -1.03 -8.21 4.93
C MET A 66 0.07 -9.07 5.56
N ARG A 67 1.31 -8.96 5.06
CA ARG A 67 2.47 -9.63 5.67
C ARG A 67 2.67 -9.19 7.11
N LEU A 68 2.69 -7.87 7.35
CA LEU A 68 2.88 -7.32 8.70
C LEU A 68 1.80 -7.76 9.69
N VAL A 69 0.55 -7.86 9.26
CA VAL A 69 -0.56 -8.38 10.09
C VAL A 69 -0.36 -9.86 10.40
N ASN A 70 0.08 -10.66 9.43
CA ASN A 70 0.35 -12.08 9.62
C ASN A 70 1.52 -12.30 10.60
N ASP A 71 2.59 -11.53 10.43
CA ASP A 71 3.77 -11.58 11.32
C ASP A 71 3.38 -11.18 12.73
N ARG A 72 2.59 -10.12 12.90
CA ARG A 72 2.07 -9.70 14.21
C ARG A 72 1.22 -10.81 14.87
N ARG A 73 0.39 -11.52 14.09
CA ARG A 73 -0.40 -12.66 14.61
C ARG A 73 0.50 -13.81 15.05
N ARG A 74 1.50 -14.17 14.24
CA ARG A 74 2.49 -15.21 14.57
C ARG A 74 3.27 -14.87 15.82
N LEU A 75 3.80 -13.65 15.91
CA LEU A 75 4.60 -13.19 17.04
C LEU A 75 3.80 -13.19 18.35
N ARG A 76 2.53 -12.78 18.30
CA ARG A 76 1.63 -12.85 19.47
C ARG A 76 1.33 -14.28 19.91
N SER A 77 1.21 -15.22 18.96
CA SER A 77 1.03 -16.64 19.28
C SER A 77 2.28 -17.23 19.92
N ALA A 78 3.47 -16.93 19.38
CA ALA A 78 4.74 -17.39 19.92
C ALA A 78 4.96 -16.89 21.37
N LEU A 79 4.69 -15.60 21.62
CA LEU A 79 4.78 -15.03 22.98
C LEU A 79 3.90 -15.78 23.98
N ARG A 80 2.64 -16.06 23.62
CA ARG A 80 1.72 -16.81 24.49
C ARG A 80 2.20 -18.23 24.79
N GLN A 81 2.82 -18.89 23.80
CA GLN A 81 3.38 -20.23 24.00
C GLN A 81 4.56 -20.18 24.98
N THR A 82 5.50 -19.26 24.78
CA THR A 82 6.65 -19.08 25.69
C THR A 82 6.21 -18.71 27.11
N GLU A 83 5.23 -17.80 27.27
CA GLU A 83 4.67 -17.47 28.59
C GLU A 83 4.05 -18.70 29.27
N SER A 84 3.34 -19.54 28.52
CA SER A 84 2.73 -20.76 29.05
C SER A 84 3.76 -21.81 29.46
N GLU A 85 4.87 -21.92 28.72
CA GLU A 85 5.97 -22.83 29.01
C GLU A 85 6.73 -22.40 30.27
N VAL A 86 7.07 -21.10 30.37
CA VAL A 86 7.68 -20.53 31.58
C VAL A 86 6.78 -20.73 32.80
N SER A 87 5.47 -20.50 32.67
CA SER A 87 4.54 -20.73 33.77
C SER A 87 4.43 -22.21 34.16
N ARG A 88 4.50 -23.14 33.19
CA ARG A 88 4.49 -24.57 33.47
C ARG A 88 5.77 -25.01 34.18
N LEU A 89 6.93 -24.55 33.72
CA LEU A 89 8.23 -24.83 34.35
C LEU A 89 8.29 -24.28 35.77
N ARG A 90 7.80 -23.06 36.01
CA ARG A 90 7.77 -22.46 37.34
C ARG A 90 6.82 -23.17 38.30
N ASN A 91 5.71 -23.69 37.79
CA ASN A 91 4.71 -24.38 38.60
C ASN A 91 4.94 -25.91 38.63
N MET A 92 6.05 -26.39 38.06
CA MET A 92 6.41 -27.80 38.11
C MET A 92 6.73 -28.15 39.57
N PRO A 93 6.04 -29.12 40.18
CA PRO A 93 6.39 -29.57 41.51
C PRO A 93 7.84 -30.04 41.50
N ILE A 94 8.62 -29.67 42.53
CA ILE A 94 9.93 -30.24 42.78
C ILE A 94 9.70 -31.69 43.21
N ALA A 95 9.46 -32.57 42.24
CA ALA A 95 9.42 -34.00 42.43
C ALA A 95 10.80 -34.55 42.07
N ASP A 96 11.34 -35.32 42.99
CA ASP A 96 12.63 -36.01 43.01
C ASP A 96 13.83 -35.16 43.43
N ALA A 97 13.81 -34.77 44.72
CA ALA A 97 15.02 -34.79 45.55
C ALA A 97 14.75 -35.70 46.76
N ASP A 98 14.56 -37.01 46.49
CA ASP A 98 14.71 -38.11 47.45
C ASP A 98 15.38 -39.29 46.72
#